data_AF-A0A6G1P9K9-F1
#
_entry.id   AF-A0A6G1P9K9-F1
#
_cell.length_a   1.000
_cell.length_b   1.000
_cell.length_c   1.000
_cell.angle_alpha   90.00
_cell.angle_beta   90.00
_cell.angle_gamma   90.00
#
_symmetry.space_group_name_H-M   'P 1'
#
loop_
_entity.id
_entity.type
_entity.pdbx_description
1 polymer ?
#
loop_
_entity_poly.entity_id
_entity_poly.type
_entity_poly.pdbx_seq_one_letter_code
_entity_poly.pdbx_strand_id
1 'polypeptide(L)'
;MLAISEDDNVHTRRACIFRSLCAYLNEDHEKLVKEYLDTDLEVDSNMEETVMGVYVILKDGALPDDDPHDIGVLIEGVEVLTCLGNIALACALLFGLIYCLDLSYPAELKCTF
;
A
#
# COMPACT_ATOMS: atom_id res chain seq x y z
N MET A 1 -4.49 -3.55 22.34
CA MET A 1 -3.61 -2.36 22.34
C MET A 1 -2.37 -2.78 21.58
N LEU A 2 -2.23 -2.32 20.33
CA LEU A 2 -1.07 -2.66 19.51
C LEU A 2 0.16 -2.02 20.17
N ALA A 3 1.17 -2.83 20.47
CA ALA A 3 2.44 -2.34 20.97
C ALA A 3 3.07 -1.49 19.87
N ILE A 4 3.20 -0.18 20.13
CA ILE A 4 4.02 0.69 19.31
C ILE A 4 5.47 0.29 19.59
N SER A 5 6.14 -0.26 18.58
CA SER A 5 7.58 -0.51 18.52
C SER A 5 8.34 0.77 18.90
N GLU A 6 9.48 0.64 19.60
CA GLU A 6 10.33 1.78 20.00
C GLU A 6 10.93 2.55 18.80
N ASP A 7 10.78 2.04 17.57
CA ASP A 7 11.13 2.75 16.34
C ASP A 7 9.92 3.53 15.79
N ASP A 8 9.51 4.56 16.54
CA ASP A 8 8.39 5.46 16.19
C ASP A 8 8.76 6.42 15.04
N ASN A 9 9.15 5.85 13.88
CA ASN A 9 9.45 6.62 12.69
C ASN A 9 8.15 7.26 12.14
N VAL A 10 8.24 8.53 11.77
CA VAL A 10 7.16 9.31 11.15
C VAL A 10 6.52 8.55 9.97
N HIS A 11 7.30 7.78 9.21
CA HIS A 11 6.80 6.98 8.10
C HIS A 11 5.89 5.84 8.55
N THR A 12 6.28 5.09 9.59
CA THR A 12 5.47 4.03 10.21
C THR A 12 4.15 4.59 10.73
N ARG A 13 4.20 5.73 11.43
CA ARG A 13 2.99 6.41 11.93
C ARG A 13 2.04 6.81 10.81
N ARG A 14 2.57 7.37 9.72
CA ARG A 14 1.74 7.75 8.55
C ARG A 14 1.12 6.53 7.89
N ALA A 15 1.87 5.44 7.72
CA ALA A 15 1.35 4.19 7.20
C ALA A 15 0.21 3.64 8.07
N CYS A 16 0.39 3.62 9.39
CA CYS A 16 -0.66 3.22 10.33
C CYS A 16 -1.90 4.12 10.24
N ILE A 17 -1.74 5.43 10.06
CA ILE A 17 -2.88 6.35 9.91
C ILE A 17 -3.69 6.02 8.65
N PHE A 18 -3.04 5.76 7.51
CA PHE A 18 -3.75 5.38 6.28
C PHE A 18 -4.53 4.07 6.45
N ARG A 19 -3.91 3.04 7.04
CA ARG A 19 -4.61 1.78 7.34
C ARG A 19 -5.79 1.98 8.30
N SER A 20 -5.59 2.79 9.34
CA SER A 20 -6.62 3.10 10.33
C SER A 20 -7.77 3.92 9.73
N LEU A 21 -7.50 4.78 8.74
CA LEU A 21 -8.52 5.55 8.04
C LEU A 21 -9.47 4.62 7.27
N CYS A 22 -8.96 3.66 6.51
CA CYS A 22 -9.79 2.67 5.83
C CYS A 22 -10.67 1.92 6.83
N ALA A 23 -10.08 1.43 7.93
CA ALA A 23 -10.83 0.75 8.98
C ALA A 23 -11.92 1.65 9.62
N TYR A 24 -11.62 2.93 9.87
CA TYR A 24 -12.59 3.90 10.40
C TYR A 24 -13.77 4.13 9.44
N LEU A 25 -13.51 4.12 8.13
CA LEU A 25 -14.50 4.27 7.08
C LEU A 25 -15.23 2.97 6.72
N ASN A 26 -14.98 1.89 7.47
CA ASN A 26 -15.52 0.56 7.23
C ASN A 26 -15.13 0.00 5.84
N GLU A 27 -13.91 0.32 5.42
CA GLU A 27 -13.24 -0.19 4.22
C GLU A 27 -12.08 -1.09 4.62
N ASP A 28 -11.70 -1.99 3.72
CA ASP A 28 -10.60 -2.92 3.97
C ASP A 28 -9.26 -2.30 3.59
N HIS A 29 -8.41 -2.10 4.59
CA HIS A 29 -7.07 -1.54 4.44
C HIS A 29 -6.14 -2.39 3.55
N GLU A 30 -6.39 -3.69 3.41
CA GLU A 30 -5.63 -4.58 2.52
C GLU A 30 -5.92 -4.26 1.05
N LYS A 31 -7.03 -3.58 0.75
CA LYS A 31 -7.31 -3.07 -0.61
C LYS A 31 -6.48 -1.85 -0.95
N LEU A 32 -6.11 -1.04 0.04
CA LEU A 32 -5.24 0.12 -0.15
C LEU A 32 -3.77 -0.28 -0.20
N VAL A 33 -3.32 -1.10 0.75
CA VAL A 33 -1.92 -1.53 0.88
C VAL A 33 -1.84 -3.05 0.86
N LYS A 34 -1.34 -3.59 -0.24
CA LYS A 34 -1.14 -5.03 -0.46
C LYS A 34 0.29 -5.42 -0.12
N GLU A 35 0.46 -6.41 0.74
CA GLU A 35 1.76 -6.94 1.11
C GLU A 35 2.01 -8.28 0.43
N TYR A 36 3.22 -8.44 -0.10
CA TYR A 36 3.68 -9.61 -0.83
C TYR A 36 5.05 -10.04 -0.30
N LEU A 37 5.37 -11.33 -0.39
CA LEU A 37 6.73 -11.81 -0.15
C LEU A 37 7.50 -11.85 -1.47
N ASP A 38 8.78 -11.52 -1.46
CA ASP A 38 9.65 -11.57 -2.65
C ASP A 38 9.86 -12.98 -3.22
N THR A 39 9.53 -14.01 -2.43
CA THR A 39 9.56 -15.43 -2.83
C THR A 39 8.20 -15.97 -3.27
N ASP A 40 7.13 -15.18 -3.16
CA ASP A 40 5.79 -15.63 -3.54
C ASP A 40 5.67 -15.70 -5.06
N LEU A 41 5.28 -16.89 -5.55
CA LEU A 41 5.17 -17.17 -6.98
C LEU A 41 3.84 -16.66 -7.57
N GLU A 42 2.88 -16.31 -6.72
CA GLU A 42 1.55 -15.83 -7.11
C GLU A 42 1.46 -14.29 -7.10
N VAL A 43 2.56 -13.59 -6.79
CA VAL A 43 2.58 -12.11 -6.71
C VAL A 43 2.10 -11.47 -8.00
N ASP A 44 2.64 -11.89 -9.15
CA ASP A 44 2.26 -11.35 -10.45
C ASP A 44 0.75 -11.51 -10.72
N SER A 45 0.21 -12.70 -10.43
CA SER A 45 -1.22 -12.98 -10.61
C SER A 45 -2.10 -12.16 -9.65
N ASN A 46 -1.69 -12.04 -8.39
CA ASN A 46 -2.41 -11.25 -7.39
C ASN A 46 -2.33 -9.74 -7.67
N MET A 47 -1.22 -9.29 -8.28
CA MET A 47 -1.07 -7.92 -8.75
C MET A 47 -1.99 -7.66 -9.94
N GLU A 48 -2.05 -8.55 -10.93
CA GLU A 48 -2.94 -8.44 -12.10
C GLU A 48 -4.43 -8.23 -11.73
N GLU A 49 -4.90 -8.83 -10.63
CA GLU A 49 -6.28 -8.65 -10.14
C GLU A 49 -6.54 -7.30 -9.46
N THR A 50 -5.51 -6.49 -9.22
CA THR A 50 -5.63 -5.24 -8.50
C THR A 50 -6.03 -4.10 -9.42
N VAL A 51 -7.21 -3.53 -9.18
CA VAL A 51 -7.66 -2.32 -9.91
C VAL A 51 -6.78 -1.12 -9.56
N MET A 52 -6.48 -0.90 -8.28
CA MET A 52 -5.67 0.23 -7.83
C MET A 52 -5.21 0.02 -6.40
N GLY A 53 -3.95 0.31 -6.09
CA GLY A 53 -3.44 0.24 -4.73
C GLY A 53 -1.96 0.53 -4.60
N VAL A 54 -1.47 0.48 -3.37
CA VAL A 54 -0.06 0.48 -3.02
C VAL A 54 0.36 -0.97 -2.78
N TYR A 55 1.46 -1.40 -3.38
CA TYR A 55 2.07 -2.69 -3.05
C TYR A 55 3.30 -2.49 -2.17
N VAL A 56 3.58 -3.50 -1.35
CA VAL A 56 4.77 -3.61 -0.51
C VAL A 56 5.34 -5.00 -0.69
N ILE A 57 6.56 -5.11 -1.18
CA ILE A 57 7.29 -6.39 -1.29
C ILE A 57 8.19 -6.51 -0.07
N LEU A 58 7.97 -7.55 0.73
CA LEU A 58 8.76 -7.90 1.90
C LEU A 58 9.77 -8.99 1.53
N LYS A 59 10.95 -8.97 2.15
CA LYS A 59 11.92 -10.07 1.99
C LYS A 59 11.47 -11.27 2.81
N ASP A 60 11.58 -12.47 2.27
CA ASP A 60 11.30 -13.68 3.03
C ASP A 60 12.20 -13.77 4.27
N GLY A 61 11.58 -14.03 5.42
CA GLY A 61 12.25 -14.03 6.72
C GLY A 61 12.60 -12.65 7.30
N ALA A 62 12.11 -11.55 6.72
CA ALA A 62 12.26 -10.20 7.29
C ALA A 62 11.62 -10.07 8.68
N LEU A 63 12.25 -9.29 9.56
CA LEU A 63 11.69 -8.89 10.84
C LEU A 63 10.66 -7.75 10.65
N PRO A 64 9.75 -7.54 11.62
CA PRO A 64 8.71 -6.51 11.51
C PRO A 64 9.22 -5.08 11.29
N ASP A 65 10.45 -4.79 11.72
CA ASP A 65 11.08 -3.47 11.60
C ASP A 65 12.07 -3.40 10.41
N ASP A 66 12.21 -4.46 9.61
CA ASP A 66 13.07 -4.44 8.43
C ASP A 66 12.44 -3.62 7.30
N ASP A 67 13.27 -2.88 6.57
CA ASP A 67 12.84 -2.14 5.39
C ASP A 67 12.31 -3.11 4.31
N PRO A 68 11.15 -2.81 3.69
CA PRO A 68 10.64 -3.59 2.58
C PRO A 68 11.60 -3.61 1.40
N HIS A 69 11.54 -4.67 0.60
CA HIS A 69 12.28 -4.78 -0.65
C HIS A 69 11.85 -3.69 -1.64
N ASP A 70 10.55 -3.48 -1.78
CA ASP A 70 10.00 -2.43 -2.64
C ASP A 70 8.64 -1.92 -2.13
N ILE A 71 8.32 -0.68 -2.48
CA ILE A 71 7.00 -0.07 -2.30
C ILE A 71 6.66 0.66 -3.58
N GLY A 72 5.46 0.43 -4.11
CA GLY A 72 5.04 1.09 -5.34
C GLY A 72 3.53 1.26 -5.47
N VAL A 73 3.13 1.76 -6.63
CA VAL A 73 1.72 2.00 -6.99
C VAL A 73 1.35 1.10 -8.15
N LEU A 74 0.22 0.42 -8.01
CA LEU A 74 -0.35 -0.50 -8.96
C LEU A 74 -1.68 0.08 -9.48
N ILE A 75 -1.88 0.11 -10.79
CA ILE A 75 -3.14 0.52 -11.44
C ILE A 75 -3.45 -0.49 -12.55
N GLU A 76 -4.64 -1.07 -12.53
CA GLU A 76 -5.12 -2.09 -13.48
C GLU A 76 -4.11 -3.23 -13.68
N GLY A 77 -3.53 -3.71 -12.58
CA GLY A 77 -2.52 -4.77 -12.58
C GLY A 77 -1.12 -4.35 -13.05
N VAL A 78 -0.90 -3.07 -13.35
CA VAL A 78 0.38 -2.57 -13.84
C VAL A 78 1.09 -1.74 -12.77
N GLU A 79 2.36 -2.06 -12.52
CA GLU A 79 3.24 -1.25 -11.67
C GLU A 79 3.52 0.11 -12.36
N VAL A 80 2.85 1.16 -11.89
CA VAL A 80 2.98 2.52 -12.47
C VAL A 80 4.17 3.26 -11.86
N LEU A 81 4.44 3.01 -10.57
CA LEU A 81 5.55 3.61 -9.83
C LEU A 81 6.16 2.55 -8.92
N THR A 82 7.49 2.53 -8.82
CA THR A 82 8.25 1.60 -8.00
C THR A 82 9.28 2.36 -7.16
N CYS A 83 9.93 1.70 -6.20
CA CYS A 83 11.00 2.27 -5.37
C CYS A 83 10.58 3.51 -4.55
N LEU A 84 9.33 3.55 -4.04
CA LEU A 84 8.75 4.73 -3.40
C LEU A 84 9.11 4.91 -1.92
N GLY A 85 9.90 4.02 -1.32
CA GLY A 85 10.55 4.17 -0.01
C GLY A 85 9.64 4.21 1.22
N ASN A 86 8.39 4.69 1.13
CA ASN A 86 7.39 4.60 2.20
C ASN A 86 5.95 4.63 1.66
N ILE A 87 5.06 3.95 2.37
CA ILE A 87 3.63 3.82 2.04
C ILE A 87 2.95 5.19 1.91
N ALA A 88 3.29 6.16 2.77
CA ALA A 88 2.63 7.46 2.75
C ALA A 88 2.91 8.25 1.46
N LEU A 89 4.13 8.17 0.94
CA LEU A 89 4.48 8.75 -0.36
C LEU A 89 3.74 8.03 -1.50
N ALA A 90 3.69 6.70 -1.46
CA ALA A 90 2.97 5.91 -2.45
C ALA A 90 1.47 6.25 -2.47
N CYS A 91 0.80 6.36 -1.32
CA CYS A 91 -0.60 6.80 -1.23
C CYS A 91 -0.81 8.21 -1.78
N ALA A 92 0.09 9.15 -1.47
CA ALA A 92 0.01 10.52 -1.98
C ALA A 92 0.17 10.58 -3.50
N LEU A 93 1.11 9.80 -4.06
CA LEU A 93 1.31 9.71 -5.51
C LEU A 93 0.12 9.02 -6.20
N LEU A 94 -0.44 7.97 -5.58
CA LEU A 94 -1.65 7.33 -6.09
C LEU A 94 -2.82 8.31 -6.16
N PHE A 95 -3.06 9.10 -5.09
CA PHE A 95 -4.07 10.16 -5.12
C PHE A 95 -3.82 11.19 -6.23
N GLY A 96 -2.55 11.60 -6.40
CA GLY A 96 -2.14 12.48 -7.48
C GLY A 96 -2.40 11.89 -8.87
N LEU A 97 -2.14 10.60 -9.07
CA LEU A 97 -2.38 9.90 -10.33
C LEU A 97 -3.88 9.81 -10.65
N ILE A 98 -4.71 9.45 -9.66
CA ILE A 98 -6.17 9.43 -9.81
C ILE A 98 -6.67 10.79 -10.30
N TYR A 99 -6.22 11.87 -9.65
CA TYR A 99 -6.61 13.22 -10.03
C TYR A 99 -6.08 13.64 -11.41
N CYS A 100 -4.79 13.43 -11.69
CA CYS A 100 -4.16 13.87 -12.94
C CYS A 100 -4.70 13.13 -14.18
N LEU A 101 -5.11 11.88 -14.00
CA LEU A 101 -5.59 11.01 -15.07
C LEU A 101 -7.13 10.93 -15.13
N ASP A 102 -7.84 11.70 -14.29
CA ASP A 102 -9.31 11.71 -14.20
C ASP A 102 -9.90 10.30 -14.00
N LEU A 103 -9.27 9.51 -13.13
CA LEU A 103 -9.70 8.14 -12.83
C LEU A 103 -10.87 8.14 -11.85
N SER A 104 -11.76 7.16 -12.00
CA SER A 104 -12.76 6.89 -10.98
C SER A 104 -12.13 6.25 -9.75
N TYR A 105 -12.62 6.60 -8.56
CA TYR A 105 -12.17 5.97 -7.33
C TYR A 105 -12.49 4.47 -7.29
N PRO A 106 -11.61 3.66 -6.67
CA PRO A 106 -11.89 2.23 -6.50
C PRO A 106 -13.15 2.05 -5.66
N ALA A 107 -14.07 1.19 -6.10
CA ALA A 107 -15.34 0.98 -5.40
C ALA A 107 -15.17 0.50 -3.95
N GLU A 108 -14.09 -0.23 -3.68
CA GLU A 108 -13.72 -0.76 -2.36
C GLU A 108 -13.12 0.31 -1.42
N LEU A 109 -12.67 1.45 -1.97
CA LEU A 109 -11.99 2.54 -1.26
C LEU A 109 -12.64 3.91 -1.54
N LYS A 110 -13.93 3.90 -1.88
CA LYS A 110 -14.72 5.07 -2.30
C LYS A 110 -14.83 6.19 -1.26
N CYS A 111 -14.63 5.87 0.02
CA CYS A 111 -14.65 6.82 1.12
C CYS A 111 -13.25 7.28 1.51
N THR A 112 -12.22 6.47 1.24
CA THR A 112 -10.81 6.82 1.47
C THR A 112 -10.29 7.82 0.45
N PHE A 113 -10.71 7.71 -0.82
CA PHE A 113 -10.29 8.58 -1.92
C PHE A 113 -11.32 9.65 -2.30
#